data_AF-A0A511BSK9-F1
#
_entry.id   AF-A0A511BSK9-F1
#
_cell.length_a   1.000
_cell.length_b   1.000
_cell.length_c   1.000
_cell.angle_alpha   90.00
_cell.angle_beta   90.00
_cell.angle_gamma   90.00
#
_symmetry.space_group_name_H-M   'P 1'
#
loop_
_entity.id
_entity.type
_entity.pdbx_description
1 polymer ?
#
loop_
_entity_poly.entity_id
_entity_poly.type
_entity_poly.pdbx_seq_one_letter_code
_entity_poly.pdbx_strand_id
1 'polypeptide(L)'
;MKRPLLYSLLLSAVLPAAPLSASPARAQVTINEDALPKAAAPEKTPPQKTSPHKTPPHKVTPQNASPHTAPSHAEPSSPAPQAPAARRVGAPPDVPAAPPRPVIIVPPAVPVPTHPPVPPEDVKASADAKGETQTVGKGLRVLFSPDSSAMTQAMIDAVSAEGRKLAAQPGLRVTLWSSASGSTEDLSTPRRIALARALAVRSILIRAGVATTRIYPRATGLAAEGVTPPDRLDIVAEGAAPVPSSEAQFGAPSPKAPQ
;
A
#
# COMPACT_ATOMS: atom_id res chain seq x y z
N MET A 1 -17.44 56.28 2.71
CA MET A 1 -16.56 56.43 3.90
C MET A 1 -17.44 56.65 5.13
N LYS A 2 -17.53 55.66 6.02
CA LYS A 2 -17.97 55.77 7.43
C LYS A 2 -17.89 54.36 8.05
N ARG A 3 -16.92 54.15 8.94
CA ARG A 3 -16.87 53.05 9.92
C ARG A 3 -17.05 53.68 11.31
N PRO A 4 -17.63 52.94 12.26
CA PRO A 4 -17.04 52.85 13.60
C PRO A 4 -16.87 51.37 13.99
N LEU A 5 -15.67 50.93 14.42
CA LEU A 5 -15.18 50.92 15.82
C LEU A 5 -16.04 50.01 16.72
N LEU A 6 -15.56 48.79 17.00
CA LEU A 6 -14.76 48.42 18.19
C LEU A 6 -15.65 48.05 19.38
N TYR A 7 -15.86 46.74 19.57
CA TYR A 7 -15.99 46.17 20.90
C TYR A 7 -15.01 45.00 21.01
N SER A 8 -14.06 45.19 21.92
CA SER A 8 -13.05 44.24 22.32
C SER A 8 -13.45 43.65 23.67
N LEU A 9 -12.90 42.47 23.94
CA LEU A 9 -12.51 41.95 25.25
C LEU A 9 -13.46 41.02 26.03
N LEU A 10 -12.83 39.90 26.42
CA LEU A 10 -13.03 39.07 27.63
C LEU A 10 -14.07 37.95 27.57
N LEU A 11 -13.60 36.72 27.33
CA LEU A 11 -13.84 35.65 28.31
C LEU A 11 -12.77 34.55 28.24
N SER A 12 -11.80 34.71 29.15
CA SER A 12 -11.29 33.70 30.08
C SER A 12 -11.05 32.27 29.60
N ALA A 13 -9.76 31.96 29.56
CA ALA A 13 -9.19 30.62 29.63
C ALA A 13 -9.65 29.85 30.88
N VAL A 14 -10.07 28.60 30.70
CA VAL A 14 -10.06 27.58 31.75
C VAL A 14 -9.45 26.32 31.15
N LEU A 15 -8.28 25.98 31.67
CA LEU A 15 -7.48 24.80 31.37
C LEU A 15 -7.70 23.81 32.52
N PRO A 16 -8.34 22.64 32.32
CA PRO A 16 -8.22 21.54 33.26
C PRO A 16 -7.18 20.54 32.75
N ALA A 17 -6.05 20.49 33.43
CA ALA A 17 -5.12 19.37 33.38
C ALA A 17 -5.81 18.13 34.00
N ALA A 18 -6.02 17.09 33.19
CA ALA A 18 -6.49 15.79 33.64
C ALA A 18 -5.39 14.73 33.43
N PRO A 19 -5.18 13.80 34.38
CA PRO A 19 -4.05 12.88 34.38
C PRO A 19 -4.17 11.81 33.28
N LEU A 20 -3.04 11.49 32.66
CA LEU A 20 -2.84 10.32 31.82
C LEU A 20 -3.02 9.04 32.65
N SER A 21 -4.24 8.51 32.69
CA SER A 21 -4.48 7.11 33.02
C SER A 21 -4.32 6.27 31.74
N ALA A 22 -3.25 5.48 31.68
CA ALA A 22 -3.08 4.46 30.67
C ALA A 22 -4.13 3.35 30.88
N SER A 23 -5.18 3.36 30.06
CA SER A 23 -6.15 2.26 30.01
C SER A 23 -5.53 1.04 29.31
N PRO A 24 -5.60 -0.16 29.90
CA PRO A 24 -5.23 -1.39 29.20
C PRO A 24 -6.23 -1.63 28.06
N ALA A 25 -5.70 -1.81 26.85
CA ALA A 25 -6.47 -2.17 25.67
C ALA A 25 -7.29 -3.46 25.94
N ARG A 26 -8.57 -3.29 26.27
CA ARG A 26 -9.57 -4.35 26.26
C ARG A 26 -10.13 -4.37 24.85
N ALA A 27 -9.79 -5.41 24.08
CA ALA A 27 -10.44 -5.68 22.81
C ALA A 27 -11.95 -5.82 23.05
N GLN A 28 -12.72 -4.81 22.70
CA GLN A 28 -14.18 -4.88 22.73
C GLN A 28 -14.63 -5.47 21.40
N VAL A 29 -15.16 -6.70 21.46
CA VAL A 29 -15.89 -7.31 20.37
C VAL A 29 -17.34 -6.88 20.53
N THR A 30 -17.76 -5.83 19.82
CA THR A 30 -19.17 -5.44 19.76
C THR A 30 -19.85 -6.30 18.69
N ILE A 31 -20.48 -7.39 19.10
CA ILE A 31 -21.43 -8.12 18.25
C ILE A 31 -22.75 -7.35 18.33
N ASN A 32 -23.27 -6.93 17.18
CA ASN A 32 -24.58 -6.29 17.08
C ASN A 32 -25.64 -7.42 17.18
N GLU A 33 -26.14 -7.69 18.38
CA GLU A 33 -27.11 -8.77 18.62
C GLU A 33 -28.46 -8.54 17.90
N ASP A 34 -28.75 -7.30 17.51
CA ASP A 34 -29.94 -6.95 16.71
C ASP A 34 -29.88 -7.46 15.25
N ALA A 35 -28.69 -7.85 14.77
CA ALA A 35 -28.51 -8.40 13.42
C ALA A 35 -28.69 -9.93 13.36
N LEU A 36 -29.06 -10.58 14.48
CA LEU A 36 -29.34 -12.01 14.50
C LEU A 36 -30.72 -12.29 13.87
N PRO A 37 -30.83 -13.14 12.83
CA PRO A 37 -32.13 -13.59 12.36
C PRO A 37 -32.83 -14.33 13.49
N LYS A 38 -34.04 -13.87 13.86
CA LYS A 38 -34.88 -14.52 14.87
C LYS A 38 -35.22 -15.92 14.40
N ALA A 39 -34.48 -16.92 14.89
CA ALA A 39 -34.73 -18.32 14.58
C ALA A 39 -36.15 -18.69 15.06
N ALA A 40 -36.96 -19.23 14.14
CA ALA A 40 -38.22 -19.86 14.46
C ALA A 40 -37.98 -21.02 15.45
N ALA A 41 -38.90 -21.18 16.41
CA ALA A 41 -38.81 -22.21 17.44
C ALA A 41 -38.70 -23.62 16.82
N PRO A 42 -37.80 -24.49 17.30
CA PRO A 42 -37.69 -25.85 16.81
C PRO A 42 -38.76 -26.75 17.46
N GLU A 43 -39.57 -27.40 16.62
CA GLU A 43 -40.35 -28.57 17.03
C GLU A 43 -39.44 -29.77 17.33
N LYS A 44 -39.86 -30.57 18.31
CA LYS A 44 -39.09 -31.59 19.03
C LYS A 44 -38.79 -32.83 18.19
N THR A 45 -37.58 -33.38 18.30
CA THR A 45 -37.24 -34.82 18.06
C THR A 45 -35.86 -35.15 18.71
N PRO A 46 -35.52 -36.43 19.00
CA PRO A 46 -34.83 -36.88 20.23
C PRO A 46 -33.29 -36.95 20.11
N PRO A 47 -32.56 -37.18 21.24
CA PRO A 47 -31.13 -36.92 21.33
C PRO A 47 -30.28 -38.07 20.78
N GLN A 48 -29.27 -37.74 19.97
CA GLN A 48 -28.22 -38.67 19.58
C GLN A 48 -26.91 -38.31 20.29
N LYS A 49 -26.41 -39.25 21.10
CA LYS A 49 -25.13 -39.22 21.82
C LYS A 49 -23.94 -39.19 20.85
N THR A 50 -22.96 -38.31 21.08
CA THR A 50 -21.51 -38.64 20.98
C THR A 50 -20.67 -37.67 21.80
N SER A 51 -19.73 -38.22 22.56
CA SER A 51 -18.87 -37.61 23.58
C SER A 51 -17.76 -36.67 23.04
N PRO A 52 -17.18 -35.81 23.89
CA PRO A 52 -16.18 -34.80 23.49
C PRO A 52 -14.74 -35.34 23.49
N HIS A 53 -13.94 -34.94 22.50
CA HIS A 53 -12.49 -35.14 22.51
C HIS A 53 -11.80 -33.92 23.14
N LYS A 54 -10.83 -34.20 24.01
CA LYS A 54 -10.20 -33.31 24.99
C LYS A 54 -8.76 -33.04 24.54
N THR A 55 -8.34 -31.78 24.46
CA THR A 55 -6.93 -31.39 24.34
C THR A 55 -6.61 -30.25 25.33
N PRO A 56 -5.47 -30.29 26.05
CA PRO A 56 -5.21 -29.44 27.21
C PRO A 56 -4.53 -28.11 26.87
N PRO A 57 -4.66 -27.06 27.71
CA PRO A 57 -3.94 -25.80 27.56
C PRO A 57 -2.60 -25.82 28.31
N HIS A 58 -1.51 -25.47 27.62
CA HIS A 58 -0.23 -25.14 28.28
C HIS A 58 -0.25 -23.68 28.77
N LYS A 59 0.02 -23.52 30.07
CA LYS A 59 0.14 -22.26 30.80
C LYS A 59 1.63 -21.87 30.82
N VAL A 60 1.99 -20.71 30.32
CA VAL A 60 3.35 -20.14 30.46
C VAL A 60 3.28 -18.95 31.41
N THR A 61 4.12 -18.96 32.44
CA THR A 61 4.28 -17.90 33.44
C THR A 61 5.55 -17.11 33.13
N PRO A 62 5.57 -15.77 33.30
CA PRO A 62 6.76 -14.94 33.06
C PRO A 62 7.65 -14.85 34.30
N GLN A 63 8.97 -14.86 34.11
CA GLN A 63 9.95 -14.51 35.14
C GLN A 63 10.70 -13.25 34.74
N ASN A 64 10.82 -12.35 35.72
CA ASN A 64 11.41 -11.03 35.67
C ASN A 64 12.67 -11.03 36.55
N ALA A 65 13.78 -10.46 36.10
CA ALA A 65 14.80 -9.76 36.92
C ALA A 65 16.06 -9.40 36.08
N SER A 66 16.35 -8.11 35.97
CA SER A 66 17.65 -7.53 35.55
C SER A 66 18.58 -7.38 36.79
N PRO A 67 19.67 -6.57 36.78
CA PRO A 67 20.80 -6.33 35.85
C PRO A 67 22.17 -6.40 36.59
N HIS A 68 23.33 -6.59 35.93
CA HIS A 68 24.63 -6.22 36.55
C HIS A 68 25.71 -5.73 35.56
N THR A 69 26.56 -4.89 36.13
CA THR A 69 27.47 -3.86 35.63
C THR A 69 28.83 -4.39 35.17
N ALA A 70 29.51 -3.67 34.26
CA ALA A 70 30.94 -3.83 33.92
C ALA A 70 31.87 -3.41 35.07
N PRO A 71 33.15 -3.84 35.09
CA PRO A 71 34.21 -2.87 34.77
C PRO A 71 35.51 -3.39 34.09
N SER A 72 36.17 -2.39 33.50
CA SER A 72 37.56 -2.12 33.08
C SER A 72 38.79 -2.99 33.42
N HIS A 73 39.72 -2.99 32.44
CA HIS A 73 41.20 -2.94 32.43
C HIS A 73 42.08 -3.96 33.20
N ALA A 74 43.02 -4.60 32.49
CA ALA A 74 44.47 -4.30 32.49
C ALA A 74 45.31 -5.46 31.89
N GLU A 75 46.35 -5.13 31.11
CA GLU A 75 47.45 -6.02 30.66
C GLU A 75 48.20 -6.69 31.83
N PRO A 76 48.92 -7.81 31.61
CA PRO A 76 50.40 -7.70 31.60
C PRO A 76 51.19 -8.75 30.75
N SER A 77 52.29 -8.28 30.15
CA SER A 77 53.67 -8.85 30.04
C SER A 77 53.96 -10.37 29.86
N SER A 78 54.83 -10.66 28.88
CA SER A 78 55.74 -11.84 28.72
C SER A 78 56.87 -11.91 29.78
N PRO A 79 57.82 -12.90 29.79
CA PRO A 79 57.84 -14.31 29.32
C PRO A 79 58.55 -15.32 30.29
N ALA A 80 58.36 -16.65 30.14
CA ALA A 80 59.30 -17.71 30.60
C ALA A 80 58.99 -19.09 29.94
N PRO A 81 59.82 -20.15 30.06
CA PRO A 81 60.80 -20.61 29.08
C PRO A 81 60.36 -21.85 28.27
N GLN A 82 61.04 -22.02 27.12
CA GLN A 82 60.83 -23.04 26.09
C GLN A 82 60.96 -24.48 26.61
N ALA A 83 59.97 -25.32 26.27
CA ALA A 83 60.12 -26.77 26.20
C ALA A 83 60.47 -27.21 24.76
N PRO A 84 61.28 -28.27 24.58
CA PRO A 84 61.93 -28.58 23.32
C PRO A 84 60.95 -28.98 22.21
N ALA A 85 61.27 -28.50 21.00
CA ALA A 85 60.53 -28.71 19.78
C ALA A 85 60.26 -30.20 19.49
N ALA A 86 58.99 -30.58 19.51
CA ALA A 86 58.55 -31.77 18.79
C ALA A 86 58.77 -31.51 17.29
N ARG A 87 59.73 -32.22 16.70
CA ARG A 87 59.93 -32.27 15.24
C ARG A 87 58.61 -32.68 14.59
N ARG A 88 57.93 -31.74 13.94
CA ARG A 88 56.83 -32.01 13.02
C ARG A 88 57.42 -32.66 11.78
N VAL A 89 57.25 -33.98 11.66
CA VAL A 89 57.40 -34.69 10.39
C VAL A 89 56.11 -34.46 9.61
N GLY A 90 56.26 -33.95 8.38
CA GLY A 90 55.17 -33.77 7.42
C GLY A 90 55.01 -32.31 6.99
N ALA A 91 55.27 -32.04 5.72
CA ALA A 91 54.86 -30.80 5.09
C ALA A 91 53.31 -30.69 5.15
N PRO A 92 52.74 -29.50 5.40
CA PRO A 92 51.29 -29.32 5.35
C PRO A 92 50.78 -29.67 3.94
N PRO A 93 49.58 -30.25 3.82
CA PRO A 93 48.98 -30.49 2.50
C PRO A 93 48.88 -29.16 1.74
N ASP A 94 49.28 -29.19 0.47
CA ASP A 94 49.27 -28.02 -0.39
C ASP A 94 47.81 -27.57 -0.63
N VAL A 95 47.44 -26.43 -0.05
CA VAL A 95 46.11 -25.83 -0.23
C VAL A 95 46.20 -24.89 -1.43
N PRO A 96 45.38 -25.08 -2.47
CA PRO A 96 45.38 -24.20 -3.63
C PRO A 96 45.24 -22.73 -3.21
N ALA A 97 46.15 -21.88 -3.69
CA ALA A 97 46.26 -20.48 -3.27
C ALA A 97 45.04 -19.60 -3.61
N ALA A 98 44.07 -20.12 -4.38
CA ALA A 98 42.87 -19.40 -4.77
C ALA A 98 41.62 -20.24 -4.53
N PRO A 99 40.54 -19.63 -4.00
CA PRO A 99 39.27 -20.31 -3.84
C PRO A 99 38.71 -20.72 -5.22
N PRO A 100 38.01 -21.86 -5.31
CA PRO A 100 37.33 -22.28 -6.52
C PRO A 100 36.39 -21.18 -7.00
N ARG A 101 36.35 -20.96 -8.32
CA ARG A 101 35.42 -20.00 -8.91
C ARG A 101 33.99 -20.42 -8.58
N PRO A 102 33.10 -19.47 -8.18
CA PRO A 102 31.70 -19.79 -7.92
C PRO A 102 31.07 -20.43 -9.17
N VAL A 103 30.49 -21.61 -9.00
CA VAL A 103 29.73 -22.26 -10.07
C VAL A 103 28.40 -21.51 -10.18
N ILE A 104 28.24 -20.73 -11.25
CA ILE A 104 26.97 -20.10 -11.59
C ILE A 104 26.13 -21.14 -12.32
N ILE A 105 25.17 -21.74 -11.62
CA ILE A 105 24.15 -22.57 -12.24
C ILE A 105 23.13 -21.63 -12.88
N VAL A 106 23.18 -21.50 -14.21
CA VAL A 106 22.17 -20.74 -14.95
C VAL A 106 20.85 -21.53 -14.85
N PRO A 107 19.77 -20.95 -14.30
CA PRO A 107 18.49 -21.65 -14.26
C PRO A 107 18.03 -21.97 -15.68
N PRO A 108 17.48 -23.17 -15.92
CA PRO A 108 16.95 -23.54 -17.23
C PRO A 108 15.84 -22.56 -17.64
N ALA A 109 15.92 -22.02 -18.85
CA ALA A 109 14.89 -21.15 -19.41
C ALA A 109 13.65 -21.97 -19.73
N VAL A 110 12.71 -22.03 -18.79
CA VAL A 110 11.38 -22.58 -19.05
C VAL A 110 10.58 -21.51 -19.77
N PRO A 111 10.13 -21.74 -21.02
CA PRO A 111 9.26 -20.80 -21.71
C PRO A 111 7.94 -20.73 -20.96
N VAL A 112 7.74 -19.64 -20.20
CA VAL A 112 6.47 -19.35 -19.52
C VAL A 112 5.49 -18.89 -20.59
N PRO A 113 4.37 -19.60 -20.82
CA PRO A 113 3.34 -19.13 -21.74
C PRO A 113 2.81 -17.78 -21.25
N THR A 114 3.09 -16.71 -21.98
CA THR A 114 2.54 -15.39 -21.71
C THR A 114 1.12 -15.34 -22.26
N HIS A 115 0.13 -15.18 -21.38
CA HIS A 115 -1.22 -14.88 -21.82
C HIS A 115 -1.27 -13.45 -22.38
N PRO A 116 -2.11 -13.17 -23.39
CA PRO A 116 -2.31 -11.81 -23.86
C PRO A 116 -2.86 -10.94 -22.72
N PRO A 117 -2.50 -9.65 -22.65
CA PRO A 117 -3.04 -8.75 -21.64
C PRO A 117 -4.58 -8.74 -21.68
N VAL A 118 -5.22 -8.96 -20.53
CA VAL A 118 -6.68 -8.85 -20.42
C VAL A 118 -7.09 -7.40 -20.75
N PRO A 119 -8.00 -7.16 -21.70
CA PRO A 119 -8.47 -5.83 -22.01
C PRO A 119 -9.08 -5.15 -20.78
N PRO A 120 -8.84 -3.84 -20.58
CA PRO A 120 -9.49 -3.09 -19.50
C PRO A 120 -11.02 -3.07 -19.69
N GLU A 121 -11.76 -3.11 -18.58
CA GLU A 121 -13.23 -3.02 -18.61
C GLU A 121 -13.71 -1.71 -19.26
N ASP A 122 -14.72 -1.81 -20.12
CA ASP A 122 -15.34 -0.65 -20.75
C ASP A 122 -16.25 0.09 -19.76
N VAL A 123 -15.94 1.35 -19.50
CA VAL A 123 -16.83 2.24 -18.72
C VAL A 123 -17.97 2.71 -19.61
N LYS A 124 -19.18 2.28 -19.28
CA LYS A 124 -20.40 2.73 -19.96
C LYS A 124 -20.89 4.03 -19.31
N ALA A 125 -21.27 4.99 -20.14
CA ALA A 125 -21.96 6.19 -19.67
C ALA A 125 -23.30 5.79 -19.03
N SER A 126 -23.63 6.44 -17.91
CA SER A 126 -24.94 6.32 -17.28
C SER A 126 -25.73 7.61 -17.47
N ALA A 127 -27.00 7.49 -17.87
CA ALA A 127 -27.91 8.64 -18.02
C ALA A 127 -28.25 9.29 -16.67
N ASP A 128 -28.18 8.53 -15.58
CA ASP A 128 -28.48 9.00 -14.22
C ASP A 128 -27.26 9.61 -13.53
N ALA A 129 -26.07 9.50 -14.12
CA ALA A 129 -24.87 10.09 -13.57
C ALA A 129 -24.99 11.62 -13.56
N LYS A 130 -24.75 12.22 -12.40
CA LYS A 130 -24.61 13.66 -12.25
C LYS A 130 -23.18 13.93 -11.79
N GLY A 131 -22.42 14.63 -12.61
CA GLY A 131 -21.01 14.84 -12.39
C GLY A 131 -20.46 15.76 -13.45
N GLU A 132 -19.34 16.39 -13.12
CA GLU A 132 -18.71 17.41 -13.95
C GLU A 132 -17.21 17.21 -13.95
N THR A 133 -16.54 17.75 -14.96
CA THR A 133 -15.08 17.79 -15.00
C THR A 133 -14.60 19.23 -14.96
N GLN A 134 -13.57 19.50 -14.17
CA GLN A 134 -12.97 20.81 -14.01
C GLN A 134 -11.46 20.69 -14.26
N THR A 135 -10.90 21.59 -15.05
CA THR A 135 -9.45 21.66 -15.22
C THR A 135 -8.85 22.33 -13.99
N VAL A 136 -7.88 21.68 -13.34
CA VAL A 136 -7.25 22.19 -12.11
C VAL A 136 -5.74 22.17 -12.29
N GLY A 137 -5.14 23.36 -12.42
CA GLY A 137 -3.70 23.50 -12.62
C GLY A 137 -3.24 22.76 -13.88
N LYS A 138 -2.37 21.75 -13.69
CA LYS A 138 -1.83 20.89 -14.76
C LYS A 138 -2.56 19.56 -14.92
N GLY A 139 -3.71 19.39 -14.27
CA GLY A 139 -4.46 18.15 -14.26
C GLY A 139 -5.96 18.36 -14.47
N LEU A 140 -6.68 17.24 -14.38
CA LEU A 140 -8.13 17.20 -14.50
C LEU A 140 -8.75 16.72 -13.20
N ARG A 141 -9.72 17.48 -12.68
CA ARG A 141 -10.58 17.09 -11.57
C ARG A 141 -11.90 16.57 -12.11
N VAL A 142 -12.31 15.42 -11.63
CA VAL A 142 -13.60 14.79 -11.94
C VAL A 142 -14.44 14.82 -10.67
N LEU A 143 -15.58 15.50 -10.72
CA LEU A 143 -16.55 15.61 -9.64
C LEU A 143 -17.66 14.59 -9.86
N PHE A 144 -17.98 13.84 -8.82
CA PHE A 144 -19.01 12.81 -8.84
C PHE A 144 -20.19 13.20 -7.96
N SER A 145 -21.33 12.57 -8.21
CA SER A 145 -22.42 12.57 -7.25
C SER A 145 -22.03 11.82 -5.97
N PRO A 146 -22.63 12.18 -4.82
CA PRO A 146 -22.53 11.39 -3.60
C PRO A 146 -22.84 9.93 -3.85
N ASP A 147 -22.11 9.04 -3.18
CA ASP A 147 -22.30 7.58 -3.22
C ASP A 147 -22.25 6.91 -4.61
N SER A 148 -21.81 7.62 -5.64
CA SER A 148 -21.79 7.12 -7.01
C SER A 148 -20.40 7.19 -7.64
N SER A 149 -20.06 6.17 -8.44
CA SER A 149 -18.92 6.16 -9.35
C SER A 149 -19.34 6.27 -10.82
N ALA A 150 -20.62 6.50 -11.08
CA ALA A 150 -21.15 6.61 -12.44
C ALA A 150 -20.65 7.90 -13.12
N MET A 151 -20.41 7.81 -14.43
CA MET A 151 -19.91 8.93 -15.24
C MET A 151 -20.87 9.21 -16.38
N THR A 152 -21.00 10.49 -16.73
CA THR A 152 -21.67 10.91 -17.95
C THR A 152 -20.75 10.72 -19.15
N GLN A 153 -21.32 10.71 -20.36
CA GLN A 153 -20.52 10.64 -21.59
C GLN A 153 -19.52 11.80 -21.69
N ALA A 154 -19.93 13.02 -21.33
CA ALA A 154 -19.06 14.19 -21.34
C ALA A 154 -17.83 14.03 -20.41
N MET A 155 -18.02 13.43 -19.23
CA MET A 155 -16.92 13.12 -18.32
C MET A 155 -15.95 12.09 -18.91
N ILE A 156 -16.48 11.03 -19.53
CA ILE A 156 -15.69 9.98 -20.17
C ILE A 156 -14.86 10.59 -21.32
N ASP A 157 -15.45 11.46 -22.13
CA ASP A 157 -14.79 12.13 -23.24
C ASP A 157 -13.69 13.08 -22.75
N ALA A 158 -13.96 13.86 -21.70
CA ALA A 158 -12.98 14.75 -21.08
C ALA A 158 -11.78 13.99 -20.50
N VAL A 159 -12.03 12.90 -19.76
CA VAL A 159 -10.97 12.03 -19.22
C VAL A 159 -10.20 11.33 -20.35
N SER A 160 -10.88 10.89 -21.41
CA SER A 160 -10.24 10.30 -22.59
C SER A 160 -9.35 11.30 -23.32
N ALA A 161 -9.80 12.55 -23.46
CA ALA A 161 -9.01 13.62 -24.06
C ALA A 161 -7.76 13.93 -23.23
N GLU A 162 -7.89 13.96 -21.91
CA GLU A 162 -6.74 14.13 -21.02
C GLU A 162 -5.79 12.92 -21.09
N GLY A 163 -6.32 11.70 -21.11
CA GLY A 163 -5.55 10.48 -21.30
C GLY A 163 -4.70 10.48 -22.57
N ARG A 164 -5.24 10.98 -23.69
CA ARG A 164 -4.48 11.14 -24.94
C ARG A 164 -3.31 12.12 -24.80
N LYS A 165 -3.48 13.22 -24.05
CA LYS A 165 -2.38 14.18 -23.78
C LYS A 165 -1.30 13.56 -22.89
N LEU A 166 -1.70 12.72 -21.93
CA LEU A 166 -0.80 12.00 -21.04
C LEU A 166 -0.05 10.88 -21.77
N ALA A 167 -0.70 10.20 -22.72
CA ALA A 167 -0.07 9.19 -23.55
C ALA A 167 1.08 9.77 -24.41
N ALA A 168 0.93 11.02 -24.87
CA ALA A 168 1.99 11.74 -25.59
C ALA A 168 3.18 12.15 -24.69
N GLN A 169 3.07 12.01 -23.38
CA GLN A 169 4.09 12.37 -22.40
C GLN A 169 4.50 11.14 -21.58
N PRO A 170 5.23 10.19 -22.19
CA PRO A 170 5.59 8.94 -21.53
C PRO A 170 6.50 9.15 -20.30
N GLY A 171 7.17 10.30 -20.21
CA GLY A 171 7.94 10.66 -19.02
C GLY A 171 7.10 10.90 -17.78
N LEU A 172 5.77 11.07 -17.83
CA LEU A 172 5.00 11.44 -16.64
C LEU A 172 4.39 10.23 -15.92
N ARG A 173 4.40 10.27 -14.59
CA ARG A 173 3.64 9.35 -13.74
C ARG A 173 2.26 9.94 -13.48
N VAL A 174 1.22 9.14 -13.62
CA VAL A 174 -0.17 9.56 -13.39
C VAL A 174 -0.67 9.00 -12.07
N THR A 175 -1.02 9.88 -11.12
CA THR A 175 -1.62 9.51 -9.84
C THR A 175 -3.08 9.93 -9.81
N LEU A 176 -3.97 9.01 -9.44
CA LEU A 176 -5.41 9.27 -9.34
C LEU A 176 -5.79 9.40 -7.86
N TRP A 177 -5.94 10.62 -7.36
CA TRP A 177 -6.34 10.87 -5.98
C TRP A 177 -7.85 10.92 -5.89
N SER A 178 -8.48 9.87 -5.34
CA SER A 178 -9.94 9.79 -5.22
C SER A 178 -10.40 9.86 -3.77
N SER A 179 -11.38 10.71 -3.52
CA SER A 179 -12.10 10.81 -2.26
C SER A 179 -13.61 10.71 -2.48
N ALA A 180 -14.31 10.40 -1.39
CA ALA A 180 -15.77 10.39 -1.34
C ALA A 180 -16.24 11.08 -0.05
N SER A 181 -17.47 11.60 -0.10
CA SER A 181 -18.21 11.92 1.12
C SER A 181 -18.55 10.64 1.89
N GLY A 182 -18.78 10.78 3.19
CA GLY A 182 -19.10 9.66 4.07
C GLY A 182 -19.07 10.07 5.53
N SER A 183 -19.29 9.09 6.40
CA SER A 183 -19.23 9.25 7.86
C SER A 183 -17.89 8.78 8.42
N THR A 184 -17.46 9.34 9.55
CA THR A 184 -16.32 8.83 10.33
C THR A 184 -16.60 7.49 10.98
N GLU A 185 -17.87 7.14 11.18
CA GLU A 185 -18.31 5.86 11.76
C GLU A 185 -18.21 4.68 10.77
N ASP A 186 -18.26 4.97 9.46
CA ASP A 186 -18.09 3.96 8.41
C ASP A 186 -17.07 4.45 7.37
N LEU A 187 -15.79 4.19 7.67
CA LEU A 187 -14.69 4.50 6.76
C LEU A 187 -14.60 3.53 5.57
N SER A 188 -15.27 2.37 5.63
CA SER A 188 -15.19 1.34 4.61
C SER A 188 -15.97 1.73 3.35
N THR A 189 -17.14 2.34 3.53
CA THR A 189 -18.00 2.79 2.42
C THR A 189 -17.35 3.85 1.53
N PRO A 190 -16.90 5.02 2.03
CA PRO A 190 -16.24 6.03 1.18
C PRO A 190 -14.95 5.48 0.55
N ARG A 191 -14.27 4.54 1.20
CA ARG A 191 -13.09 3.88 0.63
C ARG A 191 -13.42 3.02 -0.58
N ARG A 192 -14.50 2.22 -0.51
CA ARG A 192 -14.98 1.40 -1.63
C ARG A 192 -15.40 2.27 -2.80
N ILE A 193 -16.15 3.35 -2.54
CA ILE A 193 -16.61 4.29 -3.56
C ILE A 193 -15.44 4.99 -4.25
N ALA A 194 -14.49 5.52 -3.48
CA ALA A 194 -13.29 6.17 -4.02
C ALA A 194 -12.44 5.21 -4.87
N LEU A 195 -12.35 3.94 -4.46
CA LEU A 195 -11.66 2.92 -5.26
C LEU A 195 -12.39 2.64 -6.57
N ALA A 196 -13.71 2.46 -6.54
CA ALA A 196 -14.51 2.25 -7.75
C ALA A 196 -14.35 3.39 -8.75
N ARG A 197 -14.39 4.65 -8.29
CA ARG A 197 -14.12 5.85 -9.11
C ARG A 197 -12.73 5.81 -9.75
N ALA A 198 -11.70 5.48 -8.97
CA ALA A 198 -10.33 5.42 -9.46
C ALA A 198 -10.12 4.31 -10.49
N LEU A 199 -10.79 3.15 -10.34
CA LEU A 199 -10.70 2.05 -11.29
C LEU A 199 -11.41 2.38 -12.61
N ALA A 200 -12.59 3.01 -12.56
CA ALA A 200 -13.29 3.47 -13.76
C ALA A 200 -12.45 4.50 -14.55
N VAL A 201 -11.87 5.49 -13.87
CA VAL A 201 -10.99 6.45 -14.55
C VAL A 201 -9.73 5.77 -15.09
N ARG A 202 -9.15 4.82 -14.34
CA ARG A 202 -7.98 4.05 -14.79
C ARG A 202 -8.26 3.31 -16.11
N SER A 203 -9.40 2.63 -16.24
CA SER A 203 -9.68 1.89 -17.47
C SER A 203 -9.83 2.82 -18.68
N ILE A 204 -10.44 3.98 -18.51
CA ILE A 204 -10.53 5.02 -19.55
C ILE A 204 -9.12 5.48 -19.98
N LEU A 205 -8.23 5.77 -19.03
CA LEU A 205 -6.86 6.20 -19.34
C LEU A 205 -6.04 5.12 -20.06
N ILE A 206 -6.22 3.85 -19.70
CA ILE A 206 -5.57 2.73 -20.39
C ILE A 206 -6.05 2.65 -21.84
N ARG A 207 -7.37 2.77 -22.07
CA ARG A 207 -7.94 2.79 -23.43
C ARG A 207 -7.48 4.00 -24.24
N ALA A 208 -7.20 5.12 -23.58
CA ALA A 208 -6.63 6.31 -24.20
C ALA A 208 -5.13 6.17 -24.56
N GLY A 209 -4.49 5.05 -24.21
CA GLY A 209 -3.11 4.74 -24.55
C GLY A 209 -2.08 5.00 -23.44
N VAL A 210 -2.52 5.32 -22.22
CA VAL A 210 -1.60 5.51 -21.09
C VAL A 210 -1.12 4.15 -20.58
N ALA A 211 0.19 3.95 -20.51
CA ALA A 211 0.79 2.70 -20.03
C ALA A 211 0.34 2.36 -18.59
N THR A 212 -0.14 1.14 -18.38
CA THR A 212 -0.67 0.65 -17.09
C THR A 212 0.32 0.76 -15.93
N THR A 213 1.62 0.66 -16.23
CA THR A 213 2.75 0.78 -15.28
C THR A 213 2.94 2.19 -14.74
N ARG A 214 2.30 3.19 -15.35
CA ARG A 214 2.42 4.61 -14.98
C ARG A 214 1.18 5.16 -14.27
N ILE A 215 0.10 4.40 -14.21
CA ILE A 215 -1.16 4.83 -13.59
C ILE A 215 -1.25 4.25 -12.19
N TYR A 216 -1.31 5.13 -11.19
CA TYR A 216 -1.35 4.77 -9.77
C TYR A 216 -2.67 5.23 -9.14
N PRO A 217 -3.66 4.33 -9.01
CA PRO A 217 -4.87 4.61 -8.26
C PRO A 217 -4.56 4.81 -6.77
N ARG A 218 -4.98 5.95 -6.22
CA ARG A 218 -4.93 6.27 -4.80
C ARG A 218 -6.33 6.64 -4.34
N ALA A 219 -7.10 5.63 -3.96
CA ALA A 219 -8.29 5.87 -3.13
C ALA A 219 -7.80 6.39 -1.78
N THR A 220 -8.25 7.55 -1.35
CA THR A 220 -8.03 8.10 -0.01
C THR A 220 -9.18 7.66 0.91
N GLY A 221 -10.39 7.57 0.37
CA GLY A 221 -11.61 7.24 1.11
C GLY A 221 -12.32 8.52 1.53
N LEU A 222 -12.59 8.67 2.83
CA LEU A 222 -13.21 9.88 3.36
C LEU A 222 -12.37 11.11 3.01
N ALA A 223 -13.00 12.15 2.47
CA ALA A 223 -12.32 13.41 2.16
C ALA A 223 -11.73 14.04 3.42
N ALA A 224 -10.54 14.64 3.29
CA ALA A 224 -9.92 15.36 4.39
C ALA A 224 -10.74 16.60 4.78
N GLU A 225 -10.61 17.05 6.03
CA GLU A 225 -11.31 18.24 6.50
C GLU A 225 -10.92 19.49 5.68
N GLY A 226 -11.90 20.35 5.41
CA GLY A 226 -11.72 21.55 4.58
C GLY A 226 -11.69 21.29 3.06
N VAL A 227 -11.83 20.04 2.62
CA VAL A 227 -11.87 19.68 1.21
C VAL A 227 -13.31 19.68 0.68
N THR A 228 -13.64 20.68 -0.14
CA THR A 228 -14.95 20.81 -0.80
C THR A 228 -14.78 20.98 -2.32
N PRO A 229 -15.53 20.26 -3.17
CA PRO A 229 -16.41 19.12 -2.85
C PRO A 229 -15.64 17.85 -2.43
N PRO A 230 -16.21 17.01 -1.55
CA PRO A 230 -15.56 15.77 -1.07
C PRO A 230 -15.55 14.65 -2.12
N ASP A 231 -16.58 14.60 -2.97
CA ASP A 231 -16.77 13.60 -4.03
C ASP A 231 -16.00 13.95 -5.30
N ARG A 232 -14.70 13.71 -5.27
CA ARG A 232 -13.81 14.09 -6.35
C ARG A 232 -12.72 13.08 -6.64
N LEU A 233 -12.20 13.15 -7.85
CA LEU A 233 -11.00 12.48 -8.28
C LEU A 233 -10.09 13.49 -9.01
N ASP A 234 -8.87 13.63 -8.53
CA ASP A 234 -7.86 14.48 -9.15
C ASP A 234 -6.86 13.61 -9.93
N ILE A 235 -6.73 13.88 -11.23
CA ILE A 235 -5.72 13.29 -12.11
C ILE A 235 -4.50 14.20 -12.08
N VAL A 236 -3.43 13.74 -11.44
CA VAL A 236 -2.20 14.51 -11.29
C VAL A 236 -1.06 13.78 -12.01
N ALA A 237 -0.40 14.49 -12.93
CA ALA A 237 0.75 13.98 -13.68
C ALA A 237 2.04 14.61 -13.14
N GLU A 238 2.96 13.78 -12.66
CA GLU A 238 4.18 14.22 -11.95
C GLU A 238 5.42 13.45 -12.38
N GLY A 239 6.58 14.10 -12.27
CA GLY A 239 7.91 13.47 -12.31
C GLY A 239 8.32 12.84 -13.64
N ALA A 240 9.42 12.07 -13.57
CA ALA A 240 9.92 11.20 -14.62
C ALA A 240 9.57 9.74 -14.28
N ALA A 241 8.52 9.18 -14.89
CA ALA A 241 8.28 7.73 -14.89
C ALA A 241 9.46 7.06 -15.61
N PRO A 242 10.22 6.16 -14.95
CA PRO A 242 11.28 5.44 -15.62
C PRO A 242 10.68 4.68 -16.82
N VAL A 243 11.12 5.05 -18.02
CA VAL A 243 10.92 4.22 -19.21
C VAL A 243 11.67 2.91 -18.95
N PRO A 244 11.00 1.74 -18.94
CA PRO A 244 11.74 0.49 -18.86
C PRO A 244 12.59 0.39 -20.13
N SER A 245 13.92 0.48 -20.00
CA SER A 245 14.88 0.30 -21.09
C SER A 245 14.95 -1.16 -21.57
N SER A 246 13.96 -1.99 -21.24
CA SER A 246 13.97 -3.43 -21.42
C SER A 246 13.36 -3.85 -22.76
N GLU A 247 13.89 -3.29 -23.85
CA GLU A 247 13.81 -3.91 -25.19
C GLU A 247 15.18 -4.37 -25.71
N ALA A 248 16.24 -4.25 -24.90
CA ALA A 248 17.61 -4.50 -25.37
C ALA A 248 18.43 -5.39 -24.43
N GLN A 249 17.97 -6.60 -24.08
CA GLN A 249 18.92 -7.61 -23.59
C GLN A 249 18.49 -9.08 -23.71
N PHE A 250 17.70 -9.41 -24.72
CA PHE A 250 17.54 -10.81 -25.14
C PHE A 250 17.90 -10.92 -26.63
N GLY A 251 19.13 -11.36 -26.90
CA GLY A 251 19.47 -12.10 -28.11
C GLY A 251 19.59 -11.34 -29.45
N ALA A 252 20.22 -10.18 -29.51
CA ALA A 252 20.72 -9.65 -30.79
C ALA A 252 22.17 -10.14 -31.02
N PRO A 253 22.48 -10.83 -32.14
CA PRO A 253 23.87 -11.14 -32.49
C PRO A 253 24.64 -9.85 -32.79
N SER A 254 25.83 -9.72 -32.19
CA SER A 254 26.73 -8.59 -32.39
C SER A 254 27.04 -8.39 -33.89
N PRO A 255 26.93 -7.17 -34.44
CA PRO A 255 27.42 -6.91 -35.79
C PRO A 255 28.94 -7.05 -35.81
N LYS A 256 29.47 -7.93 -36.66
CA LYS A 256 30.91 -8.03 -36.97
C LYS A 256 31.38 -6.67 -37.50
N ALA A 257 32.45 -6.15 -36.92
CA ALA A 257 33.15 -4.97 -37.44
C ALA A 257 33.76 -5.28 -38.82
N PRO A 258 33.74 -4.32 -39.76
CA PRO A 258 34.42 -4.49 -41.05
C PRO A 258 35.94 -4.42 -40.86
N GLN A 259 36.65 -5.39 -41.44
CA GLN A 259 38.06 -5.26 -41.86
C GLN A 259 38.09 -5.22 -43.38
#